data_AF-A0A6P3RRE3-F1
#
_entry.id   AF-A0A6P3RRE3-F1
#
_cell.length_a   1.000
_cell.length_b   1.000
_cell.length_c   1.000
_cell.angle_alpha   90.00
_cell.angle_beta   90.00
_cell.angle_gamma   90.00
#
_symmetry.space_group_name_H-M   'P 1'
#
loop_
_entity.id
_entity.type
_entity.pdbx_description
1 polymer ?
#
loop_
_entity_poly.entity_id
_entity_poly.type
_entity_poly.pdbx_seq_one_letter_code
_entity_poly.pdbx_strand_id
1 'polypeptide(L)'
;FCIPRPPRQLFEFDGTNTSGTAAKPPGKPYPPYLLAKFSWNNVTGSLDPATLSATFQGHPIHDPTGAFTNGSLTFRVQAFPRSGRPTQPPRLLHTADTCQLEVALVGASPRGNRSLFGLEVAMLGPGPACPSVQGQQSIDDEYAPAVFQLDQLLW
;
A
#
# COMPACT_ATOMS: atom_id res chain seq x y z
N PHE A 1 -15.47 -3.57 -23.32
CA PHE A 1 -16.50 -3.47 -22.28
C PHE A 1 -15.84 -3.62 -20.93
N CYS A 2 -15.74 -2.55 -20.16
CA CYS A 2 -15.26 -2.59 -18.78
C CYS A 2 -16.44 -2.36 -17.84
N ILE A 3 -16.38 -3.00 -16.66
CA ILE A 3 -17.33 -3.06 -15.53
C ILE A 3 -18.05 -4.42 -15.53
N PRO A 4 -17.78 -5.25 -14.50
CA PRO A 4 -18.01 -4.96 -13.08
C PRO A 4 -16.72 -4.75 -12.27
N ARG A 5 -16.60 -3.66 -11.50
CA ARG A 5 -15.54 -3.49 -10.49
C ARG A 5 -16.15 -3.56 -9.09
N PRO A 6 -15.97 -4.67 -8.36
CA PRO A 6 -15.40 -4.63 -7.00
C PRO A 6 -14.63 -5.94 -6.62
N PRO A 7 -13.89 -6.04 -5.48
CA PRO A 7 -13.34 -5.01 -4.60
C PRO A 7 -11.79 -4.99 -4.62
N ARG A 8 -11.18 -3.96 -4.05
CA ARG A 8 -9.71 -3.92 -3.81
C ARG A 8 -9.36 -4.96 -2.74
N GLN A 9 -8.26 -5.69 -2.93
CA GLN A 9 -7.93 -6.88 -2.14
C GLN A 9 -6.61 -6.73 -1.40
N LEU A 10 -6.56 -7.30 -0.19
CA LEU A 10 -5.32 -7.67 0.48
C LEU A 10 -5.08 -9.16 0.21
N PHE A 11 -3.98 -9.47 -0.46
CA PHE A 11 -3.52 -10.82 -0.75
C PHE A 11 -2.58 -11.34 0.32
N GLU A 12 -2.57 -12.65 0.46
CA GLU A 12 -1.61 -13.40 1.26
C GLU A 12 -1.20 -14.64 0.45
N PHE A 13 0.10 -14.92 0.40
CA PHE A 13 0.67 -16.05 -0.35
C PHE A 13 1.57 -16.88 0.55
N ASP A 14 1.56 -18.21 0.38
CA ASP A 14 2.51 -19.12 1.00
C ASP A 14 3.87 -19.07 0.25
N GLY A 15 4.87 -18.45 0.89
CA GLY A 15 6.21 -18.24 0.36
C GLY A 15 7.18 -19.42 0.54
N THR A 16 6.72 -20.62 0.87
CA THR A 16 7.60 -21.77 1.17
C THR A 16 8.53 -22.20 0.02
N ASN A 17 8.19 -21.92 -1.26
CA ASN A 17 8.93 -22.35 -2.44
C ASN A 17 9.13 -21.25 -3.51
N THR A 18 9.20 -19.98 -3.11
CA THR A 18 9.39 -18.87 -4.07
C THR A 18 10.83 -18.78 -4.54
N SER A 19 11.09 -19.10 -5.82
CA SER A 19 12.26 -18.55 -6.53
C SER A 19 11.97 -17.08 -6.80
N GLY A 20 12.84 -16.15 -6.37
CA GLY A 20 12.63 -14.69 -6.38
C GLY A 20 12.52 -14.01 -7.76
N THR A 21 11.85 -14.63 -8.73
CA THR A 21 11.60 -14.10 -10.08
C THR A 21 10.25 -13.40 -10.14
N ALA A 22 10.23 -12.11 -10.51
CA ALA A 22 9.08 -11.21 -10.50
C ALA A 22 7.89 -11.59 -11.43
N ALA A 23 8.03 -12.62 -12.28
CA ALA A 23 7.04 -12.99 -13.28
C ALA A 23 5.94 -13.95 -12.79
N LYS A 24 6.08 -14.55 -11.60
CA LYS A 24 5.13 -15.51 -11.04
C LYS A 24 4.57 -14.95 -9.72
N PRO A 25 3.29 -15.22 -9.36
CA PRO A 25 2.80 -14.90 -8.02
C PRO A 25 3.77 -15.42 -6.96
N PRO A 26 3.97 -14.68 -5.86
CA PRO A 26 5.01 -14.94 -4.87
C PRO A 26 4.66 -16.13 -3.97
N GLY A 27 3.99 -17.15 -4.49
CA GLY A 27 3.57 -18.32 -3.73
C GLY A 27 2.18 -18.80 -4.10
N LYS A 28 1.70 -19.80 -3.36
CA LYS A 28 0.32 -20.29 -3.47
C LYS A 28 -0.60 -19.26 -2.76
N PRO A 29 -1.61 -18.69 -3.44
CA PRO A 29 -2.49 -17.71 -2.82
C PRO A 29 -3.40 -18.35 -1.79
N TYR A 30 -3.55 -17.69 -0.64
CA TYR A 30 -4.67 -17.92 0.27
C TYR A 30 -5.91 -17.13 -0.19
N PRO A 31 -7.12 -17.42 0.34
CA PRO A 31 -8.31 -16.62 0.05
C PRO A 31 -8.11 -15.13 0.39
N PRO A 32 -8.26 -14.20 -0.56
CA PRO A 32 -7.95 -12.78 -0.34
C PRO A 32 -8.94 -12.12 0.63
N TYR A 33 -8.47 -11.08 1.31
CA TYR A 33 -9.33 -10.23 2.12
C TYR A 33 -9.90 -9.11 1.24
N LEU A 34 -11.23 -9.05 1.14
CA LEU A 34 -11.92 -8.01 0.39
C LEU A 34 -11.98 -6.74 1.23
N LEU A 35 -11.32 -5.65 0.81
CA LEU A 35 -11.30 -4.40 1.58
C LEU A 35 -12.70 -3.75 1.69
N ALA A 36 -13.61 -4.08 0.78
CA ALA A 36 -15.02 -3.69 0.89
C ALA A 36 -15.77 -4.37 2.05
N LYS A 37 -15.21 -5.45 2.63
CA LYS A 37 -15.73 -6.15 3.80
C LYS A 37 -14.95 -5.82 5.08
N PHE A 38 -14.27 -4.68 5.11
CA PHE A 38 -13.63 -4.13 6.29
C PHE A 38 -14.53 -3.12 6.99
N SER A 39 -14.48 -3.13 8.32
CA SER A 39 -14.95 -2.02 9.14
C SER A 39 -13.81 -1.02 9.27
N TRP A 40 -14.10 0.26 9.16
CA TRP A 40 -13.13 1.34 9.24
C TRP A 40 -13.46 2.26 10.40
N ASN A 41 -12.45 2.63 11.18
CA ASN A 41 -12.58 3.59 12.26
C ASN A 41 -12.98 4.97 11.73
N ASN A 42 -13.62 5.77 12.59
CA ASN A 42 -13.96 7.14 12.23
C ASN A 42 -12.67 7.97 12.08
N VAL A 43 -12.55 8.63 10.92
CA VAL A 43 -11.38 9.46 10.57
C VAL A 43 -11.30 10.75 11.39
N THR A 44 -12.40 11.22 11.98
CA THR A 44 -12.42 12.49 12.72
C THR A 44 -11.42 12.52 13.88
N GLY A 45 -11.18 11.37 14.53
CA GLY A 45 -10.21 11.26 15.62
C GLY A 45 -8.75 11.20 15.18
N SER A 46 -8.48 10.95 13.89
CA SER A 46 -7.13 10.83 13.32
C SER A 46 -6.77 11.96 12.36
N LEU A 47 -7.69 12.91 12.13
CA LEU A 47 -7.46 14.09 11.31
C LEU A 47 -6.57 15.06 12.08
N ASP A 48 -5.41 15.37 11.52
CA ASP A 48 -4.46 16.33 12.04
C ASP A 48 -4.25 17.47 11.03
N PRO A 49 -4.89 18.64 11.24
CA PRO A 49 -4.73 19.80 10.39
C PRO A 49 -3.31 20.40 10.42
N ALA A 50 -2.55 20.21 11.49
CA ALA A 50 -1.20 20.77 11.59
C ALA A 50 -0.21 20.02 10.69
N THR A 51 -0.40 18.71 10.54
CA THR A 51 0.42 17.86 9.65
C THR A 51 -0.24 17.56 8.31
N LEU A 52 -1.45 18.08 8.08
CA LEU A 52 -2.30 17.83 6.91
C LEU A 52 -2.47 16.32 6.64
N SER A 53 -2.71 15.55 7.70
CA SER A 53 -2.79 14.09 7.61
C SER A 53 -4.07 13.52 8.21
N ALA A 54 -4.45 12.34 7.72
CA ALA A 54 -5.60 11.58 8.19
C ALA A 54 -5.29 10.08 8.10
N THR A 55 -5.84 9.29 9.02
CA THR A 55 -5.56 7.85 9.10
C THR A 55 -6.84 7.03 9.07
N PHE A 56 -6.93 6.10 8.11
CA PHE A 56 -7.99 5.12 7.98
C PHE A 56 -7.47 3.78 8.49
N GLN A 57 -7.95 3.35 9.64
CA GLN A 57 -7.60 2.07 10.23
C GLN A 57 -8.81 1.15 10.17
N GLY A 58 -8.61 -0.10 9.77
CA GLY A 58 -9.71 -1.04 9.66
C GLY A 58 -9.29 -2.50 9.83
N HIS A 59 -10.31 -3.34 9.99
CA HIS A 59 -10.19 -4.78 10.12
C HIS A 59 -11.38 -5.47 9.43
N PRO A 60 -11.27 -6.75 9.03
CA PRO A 60 -12.39 -7.49 8.46
C PRO A 60 -13.61 -7.49 9.40
N ILE A 61 -14.81 -7.33 8.85
CA ILE A 61 -16.08 -7.41 9.60
C ILE A 61 -16.32 -8.84 10.09
N HIS A 62 -15.93 -9.82 9.28
CA HIS A 62 -16.09 -11.25 9.57
C HIS A 62 -14.72 -11.93 9.50
N ASP A 63 -14.19 -12.29 10.67
CA ASP A 63 -12.87 -12.92 10.83
C ASP A 63 -12.98 -14.18 11.70
N PRO A 64 -13.41 -15.31 11.11
CA PRO A 64 -13.68 -16.54 11.88
C PRO A 64 -12.40 -17.17 12.42
N THR A 65 -11.26 -16.87 11.80
CA THR A 65 -9.94 -17.34 12.20
C THR A 65 -9.30 -16.45 13.27
N GLY A 66 -9.89 -15.29 13.57
CA GLY A 66 -9.33 -14.31 14.51
C GLY A 66 -7.99 -13.74 14.06
N ALA A 67 -7.69 -13.74 12.76
CA ALA A 67 -6.42 -13.26 12.22
C ALA A 67 -6.17 -11.77 12.50
N PHE A 68 -7.23 -10.97 12.63
CA PHE A 68 -7.19 -9.54 12.90
C PHE A 68 -7.66 -9.19 14.33
N THR A 69 -7.74 -10.15 15.25
CA THR A 69 -8.16 -9.87 16.65
C THR A 69 -7.34 -8.75 17.30
N ASN A 70 -6.02 -8.75 17.08
CA ASN A 70 -5.09 -7.69 17.51
C ASN A 70 -4.46 -6.98 16.31
N GLY A 71 -5.06 -7.14 15.13
CA GLY A 71 -4.49 -6.75 13.86
C GLY A 71 -5.29 -5.66 13.17
N SER A 72 -4.61 -4.78 12.41
CA SER A 72 -5.28 -3.77 11.60
C SER A 72 -4.52 -3.49 10.31
N LEU A 73 -5.27 -3.11 9.28
CA LEU A 73 -4.75 -2.49 8.08
C LEU A 73 -4.98 -0.98 8.18
N THR A 74 -3.92 -0.21 7.97
CA THR A 74 -3.93 1.25 8.12
C THR A 74 -3.50 1.91 6.82
N PHE A 75 -4.27 2.88 6.37
CA PHE A 75 -3.95 3.81 5.29
C PHE A 75 -3.80 5.22 5.87
N ARG A 76 -2.58 5.74 5.91
CA ARG A 76 -2.32 7.11 6.33
C ARG A 76 -2.08 7.98 5.10
N VAL A 77 -2.89 9.02 4.96
CA VAL A 77 -2.80 9.99 3.86
C VAL A 77 -2.25 11.28 4.43
N GLN A 78 -1.24 11.85 3.76
CA GLN A 78 -0.65 13.12 4.12
C GLN A 78 -0.50 14.00 2.89
N ALA A 79 -0.96 15.24 2.97
CA ALA A 79 -0.74 16.27 1.97
C ALA A 79 0.44 17.17 2.39
N PHE A 80 0.99 17.91 1.43
CA PHE A 80 2.12 18.81 1.68
C PHE A 80 1.83 20.20 1.12
N PRO A 81 2.16 21.28 1.85
CA PRO A 81 1.91 22.65 1.37
C PRO A 81 3.04 23.20 0.48
N ARG A 82 4.18 22.51 0.43
CA ARG A 82 5.40 22.91 -0.28
C ARG A 82 6.26 21.71 -0.57
N SER A 83 7.26 21.89 -1.43
CA SER A 83 8.21 20.83 -1.72
C SER A 83 9.17 20.56 -0.56
N GLY A 84 9.58 19.31 -0.43
CA GLY A 84 10.48 18.88 0.63
C GLY A 84 10.72 17.38 0.66
N ARG A 85 11.52 16.95 1.63
CA ARG A 85 11.75 15.53 1.92
C ARG A 85 11.48 15.27 3.40
N PRO A 86 10.74 14.20 3.73
CA PRO A 86 10.63 13.74 5.11
C PRO A 86 12.00 13.35 5.68
N THR A 87 12.14 13.43 7.00
CA THR A 87 13.32 12.91 7.70
C THR A 87 13.29 11.39 7.81
N GLN A 88 12.10 10.80 7.86
CA GLN A 88 11.90 9.37 7.98
C GLN A 88 12.03 8.66 6.62
N PRO A 89 12.74 7.51 6.55
CA PRO A 89 12.70 6.62 5.39
C PRO A 89 11.27 6.26 4.99
N PRO A 90 10.96 6.14 3.68
CA PRO A 90 11.87 6.17 2.53
C PRO A 90 12.24 7.56 2.00
N ARG A 91 11.89 8.65 2.70
CA ARG A 91 12.25 10.05 2.35
C ARG A 91 11.87 10.45 0.91
N LEU A 92 10.71 10.00 0.44
CA LEU A 92 10.18 10.36 -0.87
C LEU A 92 10.06 11.88 -1.00
N LEU A 93 10.53 12.40 -2.13
CA LEU A 93 10.37 13.80 -2.47
C LEU A 93 8.89 14.09 -2.66
N HIS A 94 8.38 15.12 -1.99
CA HIS A 94 7.02 15.60 -2.17
C HIS A 94 7.03 17.04 -2.68
N THR A 95 5.92 17.44 -3.31
CA THR A 95 5.59 18.81 -3.73
C THR A 95 4.20 19.20 -3.21
N ALA A 96 3.82 20.46 -3.40
CA ALA A 96 2.47 20.94 -3.07
C ALA A 96 1.35 20.24 -3.86
N ASP A 97 1.69 19.58 -4.97
CA ASP A 97 0.76 18.91 -5.88
C ASP A 97 0.64 17.40 -5.60
N THR A 98 1.29 16.92 -4.55
CA THR A 98 1.36 15.49 -4.21
C THR A 98 0.78 15.20 -2.84
N CYS A 99 0.26 13.99 -2.68
CA CYS A 99 -0.06 13.39 -1.40
C CYS A 99 0.73 12.10 -1.24
N GLN A 100 1.15 11.80 -0.02
CA GLN A 100 1.79 10.54 0.33
C GLN A 100 0.77 9.60 0.97
N LEU A 101 0.79 8.35 0.54
CA LEU A 101 0.00 7.26 1.11
C LEU A 101 0.96 6.26 1.76
N GLU A 102 0.80 6.06 3.06
CA GLU A 102 1.48 5.02 3.82
C GLU A 102 0.49 3.90 4.11
N VAL A 103 0.91 2.66 3.86
CA VAL A 103 0.11 1.45 4.12
C VAL A 103 0.83 0.59 5.14
N ALA A 104 0.15 0.26 6.24
CA ALA A 104 0.71 -0.58 7.29
C ALA A 104 -0.26 -1.70 7.66
N LEU A 105 0.23 -2.94 7.62
CA LEU A 105 -0.46 -4.11 8.19
C LEU A 105 0.24 -4.47 9.49
N VAL A 106 -0.43 -4.29 10.62
CA VAL A 106 0.17 -4.45 11.95
C VAL A 106 -0.65 -5.44 12.77
N GLY A 107 0.00 -6.40 13.43
CA GLY A 107 -0.62 -7.31 14.39
C GLY A 107 -1.53 -8.40 13.80
N ALA A 108 -1.72 -8.42 12.48
CA ALA A 108 -2.48 -9.49 11.82
C ALA A 108 -1.68 -10.81 11.86
N SER A 109 -2.33 -11.88 12.30
CA SER A 109 -1.74 -13.22 12.32
C SER A 109 -1.72 -13.81 10.91
N PRO A 110 -0.54 -14.16 10.38
CA PRO A 110 -0.44 -14.82 9.09
C PRO A 110 -1.03 -16.24 9.16
N ARG A 111 -1.58 -16.69 8.04
CA ARG A 111 -2.15 -18.05 7.87
C ARG A 111 -1.08 -19.12 7.66
N GLY A 112 0.15 -18.72 7.34
CA GLY A 112 1.29 -19.61 7.13
C GLY A 112 2.59 -19.06 7.73
N ASN A 113 3.55 -19.95 7.94
CA ASN A 113 4.84 -19.61 8.56
C ASN A 113 5.72 -18.70 7.67
N ARG A 114 5.44 -18.63 6.38
CA ARG A 114 6.16 -17.82 5.38
C ARG A 114 5.21 -17.00 4.52
N SER A 115 4.20 -16.40 5.16
CA SER A 115 3.21 -15.60 4.46
C SER A 115 3.83 -14.32 3.87
N LEU A 116 3.54 -14.07 2.59
CA LEU A 116 3.84 -12.83 1.90
C LEU A 116 2.54 -12.08 1.60
N PHE A 117 2.47 -10.81 2.01
CA PHE A 117 1.28 -9.98 1.80
C PHE A 117 1.45 -9.07 0.58
N GLY A 118 0.34 -8.79 -0.11
CA GLY A 118 0.31 -7.89 -1.25
C GLY A 118 -0.99 -7.10 -1.29
N LEU A 119 -0.95 -5.92 -1.92
CA LEU A 119 -2.13 -5.05 -2.06
C LEU A 119 -2.49 -4.90 -3.53
N GLU A 120 -3.77 -5.08 -3.85
CA GLU A 120 -4.29 -4.77 -5.17
C GLU A 120 -4.52 -3.27 -5.34
N VAL A 121 -3.85 -2.65 -6.31
CA VAL A 121 -4.04 -1.25 -6.68
C VAL A 121 -4.67 -1.18 -8.07
N ALA A 122 -5.83 -0.54 -8.15
CA ALA A 122 -6.54 -0.33 -9.40
C ALA A 122 -6.72 1.17 -9.64
N MET A 123 -6.28 1.62 -10.82
CA MET A 123 -6.40 2.99 -11.28
C MET A 123 -7.46 3.09 -12.40
N LEU A 124 -7.94 4.29 -12.67
CA LEU A 124 -8.85 4.58 -13.77
C LEU A 124 -8.06 5.28 -14.87
N GLY A 125 -8.06 4.70 -16.07
CA GLY A 125 -7.34 5.23 -17.23
C GLY A 125 -8.21 5.97 -18.21
N PRO A 126 -7.63 6.88 -19.03
CA PRO A 126 -8.36 7.64 -20.04
C PRO A 126 -8.72 6.81 -21.28
N GLY A 127 -8.19 5.59 -21.42
CA GLY A 127 -8.40 4.72 -22.57
C GLY A 127 -8.21 3.23 -22.25
N PRO A 128 -8.23 2.35 -23.28
CA PRO A 128 -8.13 0.90 -23.10
C PRO A 128 -6.70 0.43 -22.76
N ALA A 129 -5.69 1.28 -22.95
CA ALA A 129 -4.31 0.96 -22.65
C ALA A 129 -4.00 1.16 -21.15
N CYS A 130 -3.24 0.23 -20.58
CA CYS A 130 -2.70 0.36 -19.23
C CYS A 130 -1.28 0.97 -19.29
N PRO A 131 -0.95 1.91 -18.39
CA PRO A 131 0.40 2.45 -18.30
C PRO A 131 1.36 1.41 -17.76
N SER A 132 2.63 1.52 -18.12
CA SER A 132 3.71 0.69 -17.60
C SER A 132 4.42 1.40 -16.45
N VAL A 133 4.77 0.65 -15.41
CA VAL A 133 5.64 1.15 -14.35
C VAL A 133 7.03 1.40 -14.92
N GLN A 134 7.60 2.57 -14.64
CA GLN A 134 8.94 2.98 -15.06
C GLN A 134 9.82 3.10 -13.81
N GLY A 135 10.93 2.37 -13.78
CA GLY A 135 11.94 2.50 -12.72
C GLY A 135 12.91 3.62 -13.04
N GLN A 136 13.05 4.58 -12.13
CA GLN A 136 14.02 5.66 -12.17
C GLN A 136 15.05 5.45 -11.07
N GLN A 137 16.32 5.62 -11.40
CA GLN A 137 17.40 5.63 -10.42
C GLN A 137 17.91 7.05 -10.25
N SER A 138 18.03 7.51 -9.01
CA SER A 138 18.65 8.79 -8.68
C SER A 138 19.72 8.59 -7.63
N ILE A 139 20.84 9.27 -7.82
CA ILE A 139 21.88 9.40 -6.80
C ILE A 139 21.52 10.66 -6.00
N ASP A 140 21.33 10.52 -4.70
CA ASP A 140 21.22 11.64 -3.78
C ASP A 140 22.51 11.64 -2.94
N ASP A 141 23.45 12.49 -3.33
CA ASP A 141 24.74 12.66 -2.65
C ASP A 141 24.70 13.73 -1.55
N GLU A 142 23.58 14.45 -1.41
CA GLU A 142 23.46 15.60 -0.51
C GLU A 142 23.08 15.19 0.92
N TYR A 143 22.32 14.10 1.10
CA TYR A 143 21.76 13.74 2.42
C TYR A 143 21.97 12.30 2.90
N ALA A 144 22.27 11.34 2.01
CA ALA A 144 22.73 9.99 2.38
C ALA A 144 23.25 9.27 1.11
N PRO A 145 24.54 8.88 1.03
CA PRO A 145 25.07 8.21 -0.15
C PRO A 145 24.38 6.86 -0.36
N ALA A 146 23.35 6.84 -1.21
CA ALA A 146 22.61 5.65 -1.62
C ALA A 146 22.01 5.84 -3.01
N VAL A 147 21.92 4.76 -3.78
CA VAL A 147 21.13 4.73 -5.02
C VAL A 147 19.68 4.57 -4.62
N PHE A 148 18.87 5.61 -4.88
CA PHE A 148 17.43 5.53 -4.71
C PHE A 148 16.82 5.00 -6.00
N GLN A 149 16.07 3.90 -5.87
CA GLN A 149 15.21 3.42 -6.94
C GLN A 149 13.78 3.89 -6.65
N LEU A 150 13.18 4.56 -7.63
CA LEU A 150 11.82 5.07 -7.60
C LEU A 150 11.04 4.45 -8.75
N ASP A 151 9.95 3.78 -8.44
CA ASP A 151 9.01 3.31 -9.46
C ASP A 151 7.90 4.34 -9.66
N GLN A 152 7.72 4.79 -10.90
CA GLN A 152 6.74 5.79 -11.28
C GLN A 152 5.73 5.21 -12.27
N LEU A 153 4.47 5.58 -12.11
CA LEU A 153 3.40 5.24 -13.03
C LEU A 153 2.74 6.53 -13.51
N LEU A 154 2.84 6.80 -14.81
CA LEU A 154 2.30 7.99 -15.46
C LEU A 154 1.07 7.64 -16.29
N TRP A 155 0.07 8.51 -16.29
CA TRP A 155 -1.11 8.42 -17.14
C TRP A 155 -1.00 9.30 -18.37
#